data_AF-A4ABH6-F1
#
_entry.id   AF-A4ABH6-F1
#
_cell.length_a   1.000
_cell.length_b   1.000
_cell.length_c   1.000
_cell.angle_alpha   90.00
_cell.angle_beta   90.00
_cell.angle_gamma   90.00
#
_symmetry.space_group_name_H-M   'P 1'
#
loop_
_entity.id
_entity.type
_entity.pdbx_description
1 polymer ?
#
loop_
_entity_poly.entity_id
_entity_poly.type
_entity_poly.pdbx_seq_one_letter_code
_entity_poly.pdbx_strand_id
1 'polypeptide(L)'
;MKKSNLVVIALLLSVATNLLIAGFFIGKTRGPVEPPPMAWMAEEMAPETRRMVRRQMREQFPQVRPLREEMRRAQGAVREAVSAEDFDPEALASALERSREVSARYQALIHKNLIDISADLPREQRMALARAALERGQRAKRPHRPPENIQ
;
A
#
# COMPACT_ATOMS: atom_id res chain seq x y z
N MET A 1 13.77 42.34 23.68
CA MET A 1 13.78 41.88 22.28
C MET A 1 12.61 42.52 21.55
N LYS A 2 12.82 43.14 20.39
CA LYS A 2 11.73 43.84 19.67
C LYS A 2 10.75 42.81 19.12
N LYS A 3 9.43 43.07 19.23
CA LYS A 3 8.34 42.19 18.76
C LYS A 3 8.54 41.72 17.31
N SER A 4 9.15 42.55 16.48
CA SER A 4 9.55 42.24 15.10
C SER A 4 10.48 41.01 14.99
N ASN A 5 11.44 40.83 15.90
CA ASN A 5 12.38 39.71 15.84
C ASN A 5 11.72 38.40 16.29
N LEU A 6 10.73 38.46 17.18
CA LEU A 6 9.93 37.30 17.58
C LEU A 6 9.06 36.80 16.43
N VAL A 7 8.45 37.71 15.67
CA VAL A 7 7.65 37.35 14.48
C VAL A 7 8.53 36.71 13.40
N VAL A 8 9.72 37.27 13.14
CA VAL A 8 10.65 36.70 12.15
C VAL A 8 11.15 35.32 12.57
N ILE A 9 11.45 35.10 13.86
CA ILE A 9 11.87 33.79 14.36
C ILE A 9 10.73 32.76 14.23
N ALA A 10 9.50 33.14 14.59
CA ALA A 10 8.33 32.26 14.42
C ALA A 10 8.08 31.91 12.94
N LEU A 11 8.28 32.88 12.04
CA LEU A 11 8.14 32.67 10.59
C LEU A 11 9.18 31.68 10.06
N LEU A 12 10.45 31.84 10.46
CA LEU A 12 11.54 30.94 10.06
C LEU A 12 11.32 29.51 10.58
N LEU A 13 10.82 29.38 11.82
CA LEU A 13 10.47 28.08 12.39
C LEU A 13 9.34 27.40 11.61
N SER A 14 8.31 28.16 11.21
CA SER A 14 7.17 27.66 10.42
C SER A 14 7.62 27.18 9.03
N VAL A 15 8.47 27.95 8.36
CA VAL A 15 9.00 27.58 7.04
C VAL A 15 9.90 26.35 7.13
N ALA A 16 10.79 26.28 8.12
CA ALA A 16 11.67 25.13 8.33
C ALA A 16 10.87 23.84 8.63
N THR A 17 9.81 23.95 9.42
CA THR A 17 8.92 22.83 9.75
C THR A 17 8.16 22.35 8.52
N ASN A 18 7.61 23.26 7.71
CA ASN A 18 6.95 22.92 6.46
C ASN A 18 7.90 22.24 5.46
N LEU A 19 9.15 22.71 5.35
CA LEU A 19 10.16 22.12 4.48
C LEU A 19 10.61 20.72 4.96
N LEU A 20 10.71 20.51 6.27
CA LEU A 20 11.01 19.20 6.86
C LEU A 20 9.90 18.18 6.57
N ILE A 21 8.64 18.61 6.71
CA ILE A 21 7.47 17.80 6.41
C ILE A 21 7.43 17.47 4.91
N ALA A 22 7.53 18.46 4.04
CA ALA A 22 7.57 18.26 2.58
C ALA A 22 8.74 17.36 2.17
N GLY A 23 9.93 17.55 2.74
CA GLY A 23 11.11 16.71 2.50
C GLY A 23 10.92 15.26 2.95
N PHE A 24 10.28 15.03 4.10
CA PHE A 24 9.94 13.70 4.60
C PHE A 24 8.95 12.96 3.69
N PHE A 25 7.93 13.67 3.17
CA PHE A 25 6.94 13.10 2.25
C PHE A 25 7.52 12.81 0.86
N ILE A 26 8.36 13.70 0.32
CA ILE A 26 9.04 13.50 -0.98
C ILE A 26 10.08 12.38 -0.88
N GLY A 27 10.84 12.30 0.23
CA GLY A 27 11.83 11.25 0.48
C GLY A 27 11.26 9.83 0.42
N LYS A 28 9.99 9.65 0.82
CA LYS A 28 9.32 8.34 0.85
C LYS A 28 8.93 7.80 -0.53
N THR A 29 8.87 8.65 -1.56
CA THR A 29 8.51 8.20 -2.93
C THR A 29 9.62 7.43 -3.65
N ARG A 30 10.87 7.48 -3.15
CA ARG A 30 11.99 6.64 -3.62
C ARG A 30 12.16 5.34 -2.79
N GLY A 31 11.05 4.79 -2.31
CA GLY A 31 11.05 3.47 -1.66
C GLY A 31 11.43 2.35 -2.63
N PRO A 32 11.89 1.18 -2.12
CA PRO A 32 12.25 0.03 -2.95
C PRO A 32 11.12 -0.34 -3.92
N VAL A 33 11.49 -0.83 -5.11
CA VAL A 33 10.55 -1.30 -6.14
C VAL A 33 9.60 -2.30 -5.49
N GLU A 34 8.35 -1.88 -5.28
CA GLU A 34 7.37 -2.73 -4.63
C GLU A 34 7.05 -3.93 -5.53
N PRO A 35 7.00 -5.14 -4.96
CA PRO A 35 6.70 -6.33 -5.73
C PRO A 35 5.30 -6.19 -6.36
N PRO A 36 5.07 -6.84 -7.53
CA PRO A 36 3.75 -6.86 -8.14
C PRO A 36 2.68 -7.29 -7.14
N PRO A 37 1.45 -6.75 -7.25
CA PRO A 37 0.31 -7.26 -6.50
C PRO A 37 0.27 -8.77 -6.65
N MET A 38 -0.02 -9.46 -5.55
CA MET A 38 -0.11 -10.93 -5.52
C MET A 38 1.20 -11.69 -5.77
N ALA A 39 2.36 -11.05 -5.91
CA ALA A 39 3.64 -11.75 -6.13
C ALA A 39 3.98 -12.80 -5.06
N TRP A 40 3.43 -12.63 -3.85
CA TRP A 40 3.51 -13.57 -2.73
C TRP A 40 2.79 -14.90 -3.01
N MET A 41 1.72 -14.92 -3.82
CA MET A 41 0.99 -16.15 -4.15
C MET A 41 1.87 -17.14 -4.92
N ALA A 42 2.83 -16.63 -5.69
CA ALA A 42 3.74 -17.47 -6.44
C ALA A 42 4.90 -18.04 -5.58
N GLU A 43 5.11 -17.56 -4.35
CA GLU A 43 6.28 -17.96 -3.55
C GLU A 43 6.15 -19.33 -2.89
N GLU A 44 4.93 -19.80 -2.69
CA GLU A 44 4.62 -21.11 -2.08
C GLU A 44 4.32 -22.20 -3.14
N MET A 45 4.49 -21.87 -4.43
CA MET A 45 4.23 -22.78 -5.55
C MET A 45 5.51 -23.48 -6.03
N ALA A 46 5.34 -24.63 -6.69
CA ALA A 46 6.44 -25.33 -7.38
C ALA A 46 7.17 -24.36 -8.36
N PRO A 47 8.50 -24.51 -8.57
CA PRO A 47 9.32 -23.51 -9.27
C PRO A 47 8.82 -23.17 -10.69
N GLU A 48 8.28 -24.16 -11.40
CA GLU A 48 7.75 -24.00 -12.75
C GLU A 48 6.46 -23.17 -12.77
N THR A 49 5.50 -23.53 -11.92
CA THR A 49 4.26 -22.78 -11.73
C THR A 49 4.52 -21.36 -11.25
N ARG A 50 5.47 -21.18 -10.32
CA ARG A 50 5.92 -19.87 -9.83
C ARG A 50 6.40 -18.96 -10.95
N ARG A 51 7.20 -19.48 -11.89
CA ARG A 51 7.72 -18.68 -13.01
C ARG A 51 6.60 -18.23 -13.95
N MET A 52 5.65 -19.12 -14.24
CA MET A 52 4.50 -18.83 -15.10
C MET A 52 3.59 -17.77 -14.48
N VAL A 53 3.16 -17.97 -13.23
CA VAL A 53 2.31 -17.02 -12.50
C VAL A 53 2.98 -15.66 -12.34
N ARG A 54 4.29 -15.61 -12.02
CA ARG A 54 5.05 -14.36 -11.95
C ARG A 54 5.18 -13.62 -13.28
N ARG A 55 5.09 -14.32 -14.41
CA ARG A 55 5.12 -13.71 -15.74
C ARG A 55 3.78 -13.03 -16.03
N GLN A 56 2.68 -13.75 -15.85
CA GLN A 56 1.32 -13.21 -16.02
C GLN A 56 1.05 -12.02 -15.08
N MET A 57 1.48 -12.09 -13.81
CA MET A 57 1.37 -10.96 -12.88
C MET A 57 2.17 -9.73 -13.33
N ARG A 58 3.32 -9.93 -13.98
CA ARG A 58 4.12 -8.83 -14.54
C ARG A 58 3.47 -8.21 -15.75
N GLU A 59 2.81 -9.01 -16.59
CA GLU A 59 2.05 -8.52 -17.74
C GLU A 59 0.83 -7.68 -17.31
N GLN A 60 0.19 -8.05 -16.20
CA GLN A 60 -0.93 -7.30 -15.62
C GLN A 60 -0.50 -6.09 -14.77
N PHE A 61 0.77 -6.00 -14.37
CA PHE A 61 1.29 -4.95 -13.48
C PHE A 61 1.04 -3.51 -13.98
N PRO A 62 1.21 -3.17 -15.28
CA PRO A 62 0.95 -1.83 -15.78
C PRO A 62 -0.50 -1.35 -15.55
N GLN A 63 -1.47 -2.27 -15.56
CA GLN A 63 -2.89 -1.96 -15.34
C GLN A 63 -3.19 -1.70 -13.86
N VAL A 64 -2.49 -2.41 -12.96
CA VAL A 64 -2.74 -2.32 -11.52
C VAL A 64 -1.97 -1.16 -10.86
N ARG A 65 -0.77 -0.83 -11.38
CA ARG A 65 0.09 0.22 -10.81
C ARG A 65 -0.63 1.56 -10.57
N PRO A 66 -1.37 2.16 -11.52
CA PRO A 66 -2.02 3.45 -11.31
C PRO A 66 -3.08 3.41 -10.19
N LEU A 67 -3.93 2.37 -10.16
CA LEU A 67 -4.94 2.19 -9.10
C LEU A 67 -4.30 1.99 -7.72
N ARG A 68 -3.13 1.36 -7.67
CA ARG A 68 -2.39 1.18 -6.42
C ARG A 68 -1.75 2.48 -5.92
N GLU A 69 -1.27 3.33 -6.81
CA GLU A 69 -0.79 4.66 -6.44
C GLU A 69 -1.93 5.54 -5.93
N GLU A 70 -3.07 5.49 -6.62
CA GLU A 70 -4.29 6.20 -6.22
C GLU A 70 -4.80 5.75 -4.86
N MET A 71 -4.78 4.45 -4.57
CA MET A 71 -5.09 3.91 -3.25
C MET A 71 -4.20 4.52 -2.16
N ARG A 72 -2.89 4.55 -2.42
CA ARG A 72 -1.92 5.10 -1.47
C ARG A 72 -2.17 6.58 -1.21
N ARG A 73 -2.51 7.34 -2.26
CA ARG A 73 -2.90 8.75 -2.13
C ARG A 73 -4.18 8.91 -1.29
N ALA A 74 -5.21 8.10 -1.55
CA ALA A 74 -6.47 8.16 -0.80
C ALA A 74 -6.28 7.80 0.69
N GLN A 75 -5.46 6.80 0.99
CA GLN A 75 -5.09 6.46 2.38
C GLN A 75 -4.26 7.57 3.05
N GLY A 76 -3.39 8.23 2.29
CA GLY A 76 -2.65 9.41 2.75
C GLY A 76 -3.59 10.56 3.12
N ALA A 77 -4.59 10.85 2.28
CA ALA A 77 -5.57 11.90 2.52
C ALA A 77 -6.43 11.63 3.77
N VAL A 78 -6.82 10.37 4.03
CA VAL A 78 -7.51 10.00 5.28
C VAL A 78 -6.62 10.28 6.49
N ARG A 79 -5.33 9.91 6.42
CA ARG A 79 -4.38 10.16 7.50
C ARG A 79 -4.21 11.65 7.77
N GLU A 80 -4.07 12.44 6.70
CA GLU A 80 -3.94 13.89 6.76
C GLU A 80 -5.17 14.53 7.43
N ALA A 81 -6.38 14.17 7.00
CA ALA A 81 -7.63 14.69 7.55
C ALA A 81 -7.81 14.36 9.05
N VAL A 82 -7.37 13.17 9.50
CA VAL A 82 -7.42 12.81 10.94
C VAL A 82 -6.34 13.53 11.76
N SER A 83 -5.20 13.85 11.16
CA SER A 83 -4.06 14.48 11.84
C SER A 83 -4.03 16.01 11.72
N ALA A 84 -5.03 16.61 11.10
CA ALA A 84 -5.12 18.06 10.92
C ALA A 84 -5.24 18.76 12.29
N GLU A 85 -4.62 19.94 12.41
CA GLU A 85 -4.67 20.75 13.64
C GLU A 85 -6.12 21.23 13.92
N ASP A 86 -6.80 21.67 12.88
CA ASP A 86 -8.24 21.94 12.89
C ASP A 86 -8.99 20.75 12.29
N PHE A 87 -9.78 20.07 13.14
CA PHE A 87 -10.56 18.92 12.70
C PHE A 87 -11.75 19.34 11.85
N ASP A 88 -11.78 18.89 10.60
CA ASP A 88 -12.90 19.04 9.67
C ASP A 88 -13.59 17.67 9.41
N PRO A 89 -14.79 17.46 9.96
CA PRO A 89 -15.56 16.24 9.73
C PRO A 89 -15.92 15.99 8.26
N GLU A 90 -16.16 17.04 7.47
CA GLU A 90 -16.54 16.92 6.06
C GLU A 90 -15.34 16.51 5.20
N ALA A 91 -14.16 17.08 5.47
CA ALA A 91 -12.91 16.68 4.82
C ALA A 91 -12.59 15.20 5.09
N LEU A 92 -12.77 14.74 6.34
CA LEU A 92 -12.58 13.32 6.67
C LEU A 92 -13.60 12.42 5.96
N ALA A 93 -14.88 12.81 5.95
CA ALA A 93 -15.94 12.05 5.28
C ALA A 93 -15.65 11.87 3.78
N SER A 94 -15.23 12.96 3.11
CA SER A 94 -14.83 12.96 1.70
C SER A 94 -13.61 12.07 1.44
N ALA A 95 -12.57 12.18 2.28
CA ALA A 95 -11.38 11.32 2.17
C ALA A 95 -11.71 9.83 2.35
N LEU A 96 -12.60 9.50 3.30
CA LEU A 96 -13.06 8.12 3.54
C LEU A 96 -13.92 7.59 2.40
N GLU A 97 -14.79 8.40 1.81
CA GLU A 97 -15.57 8.04 0.62
C GLU A 97 -14.65 7.73 -0.55
N ARG A 98 -13.68 8.61 -0.80
CA ARG A 98 -12.71 8.41 -1.87
C ARG A 98 -11.88 7.15 -1.65
N SER A 99 -11.44 6.91 -0.42
CA SER A 99 -10.72 5.70 -0.04
C SER A 99 -11.54 4.43 -0.31
N ARG A 100 -12.85 4.43 0.01
CA ARG A 100 -13.76 3.32 -0.28
C ARG A 100 -13.91 3.07 -1.78
N GLU A 101 -14.11 4.13 -2.57
CA GLU A 101 -14.26 4.03 -4.03
C GLU A 101 -13.01 3.43 -4.69
N VAL A 102 -11.83 3.98 -4.38
CA VAL A 102 -10.56 3.48 -4.94
C VAL A 102 -10.30 2.05 -4.47
N SER A 103 -10.66 1.73 -3.22
CA SER A 103 -10.60 0.36 -2.68
C SER A 103 -11.44 -0.62 -3.47
N ALA A 104 -12.70 -0.29 -3.74
CA ALA A 104 -13.59 -1.14 -4.51
C ALA A 104 -13.04 -1.39 -5.93
N ARG A 105 -12.56 -0.35 -6.61
CA ARG A 105 -12.01 -0.47 -7.97
C ARG A 105 -10.71 -1.29 -8.00
N TYR A 106 -9.82 -1.07 -7.04
CA TYR A 106 -8.58 -1.83 -6.93
C TYR A 106 -8.87 -3.31 -6.66
N GLN A 107 -9.76 -3.63 -5.72
CA GLN A 107 -10.16 -5.00 -5.42
C GLN A 107 -10.81 -5.69 -6.63
N ALA A 108 -11.72 -5.01 -7.32
CA ALA A 108 -12.36 -5.52 -8.54
C ALA A 108 -11.32 -5.88 -9.61
N LEU A 109 -10.31 -5.03 -9.84
CA LEU A 109 -9.24 -5.31 -10.79
C LEU A 109 -8.39 -6.51 -10.36
N ILE A 110 -8.01 -6.61 -9.09
CA ILE A 110 -7.25 -7.76 -8.58
C ILE A 110 -8.05 -9.06 -8.73
N HIS A 111 -9.35 -9.05 -8.44
CA HIS A 111 -10.21 -10.23 -8.60
C HIS A 111 -10.35 -10.63 -10.07
N LYS A 112 -10.51 -9.66 -10.98
CA LYS A 112 -10.52 -9.93 -12.42
C LYS A 112 -9.21 -10.58 -12.86
N ASN A 113 -8.08 -10.00 -12.48
CA ASN A 113 -6.76 -10.53 -12.78
C ASN A 113 -6.54 -11.95 -12.25
N LEU A 114 -7.07 -12.25 -11.06
CA LEU A 114 -7.03 -13.59 -10.49
C LEU A 114 -7.85 -14.60 -11.30
N ILE A 115 -9.03 -14.20 -11.80
CA ILE A 115 -9.85 -15.03 -12.68
C ILE A 115 -9.08 -15.32 -13.98
N ASP A 116 -8.50 -14.29 -14.60
CA ASP A 116 -7.75 -14.42 -15.85
C ASP A 116 -6.54 -15.35 -15.68
N ILE A 117 -5.73 -15.15 -14.63
CA ILE A 117 -4.60 -16.05 -14.31
C ILE A 117 -5.10 -17.48 -14.06
N SER A 118 -6.20 -17.64 -13.32
CA SER A 118 -6.71 -18.97 -12.99
C SER A 118 -7.24 -19.71 -14.21
N ALA A 119 -7.76 -19.01 -15.23
CA ALA A 119 -8.26 -19.63 -16.46
C ALA A 119 -7.17 -20.39 -17.21
N ASP A 120 -5.93 -19.88 -17.17
CA ASP A 120 -4.77 -20.46 -17.85
C ASP A 120 -4.08 -21.59 -17.06
N LEU A 121 -4.52 -21.86 -15.82
CA LEU A 121 -3.88 -22.82 -14.93
C LEU A 121 -4.61 -24.18 -14.91
N PRO A 122 -3.88 -25.31 -15.01
CA PRO A 122 -4.41 -26.63 -14.72
C PRO A 122 -5.01 -26.71 -13.31
N ARG A 123 -5.95 -27.64 -13.10
CA ARG A 123 -6.67 -27.83 -11.82
C ARG A 123 -5.73 -27.86 -10.61
N GLU A 124 -4.64 -28.62 -10.70
CA GLU A 124 -3.67 -28.77 -9.62
C GLU A 124 -3.01 -27.44 -9.24
N GLN A 125 -2.67 -26.61 -10.24
CA GLN A 125 -2.04 -25.31 -10.04
C GLN A 125 -3.04 -24.28 -9.49
N ARG A 126 -4.31 -24.34 -9.89
CA ARG A 126 -5.39 -23.54 -9.25
C ARG A 126 -5.58 -23.90 -7.78
N MET A 127 -5.51 -25.18 -7.43
CA MET A 127 -5.60 -25.64 -6.04
C MET A 127 -4.40 -25.20 -5.21
N ALA A 128 -3.19 -25.22 -5.78
CA ALA A 128 -2.01 -24.66 -5.12
C ALA A 128 -2.17 -23.14 -4.87
N LEU A 129 -2.69 -22.41 -5.86
CA LEU A 129 -2.96 -20.97 -5.74
C LEU A 129 -3.98 -20.66 -4.62
N ALA A 130 -5.07 -21.42 -4.56
CA ALA A 130 -6.10 -21.28 -3.52
C ALA A 130 -5.56 -21.59 -2.12
N ARG A 131 -4.72 -22.61 -1.95
CA ARG A 131 -4.09 -22.94 -0.67
C ARG A 131 -3.16 -21.82 -0.20
N ALA A 132 -2.30 -21.32 -1.07
CA ALA A 132 -1.40 -20.19 -0.75
C ALA A 132 -2.19 -18.94 -0.31
N ALA A 133 -3.34 -18.67 -0.95
CA ALA A 133 -4.21 -17.56 -0.55
C ALA A 133 -4.82 -17.74 0.85
N LEU A 134 -5.24 -18.96 1.20
CA LEU A 134 -5.85 -19.28 2.50
C LEU A 134 -4.82 -19.32 3.65
N GLU A 135 -3.62 -19.85 3.41
CA GLU A 135 -2.56 -19.98 4.41
C GLU A 135 -2.06 -18.61 4.90
N ARG A 136 -2.06 -17.59 4.03
CA ARG A 136 -1.71 -16.22 4.41
C ARG A 136 -2.67 -15.62 5.44
N GLY A 137 -3.98 -15.86 5.29
CA GLY A 137 -4.99 -15.41 6.26
C GLY A 137 -4.76 -15.97 7.67
N GLN A 138 -4.10 -17.13 7.76
CA GLN A 138 -3.74 -17.77 9.02
C GLN A 138 -2.40 -17.25 9.58
N ARG A 139 -1.40 -16.97 8.73
CA ARG A 139 -0.11 -16.40 9.18
C ARG A 139 -0.20 -14.93 9.58
N ALA A 140 -1.04 -14.11 8.95
CA ALA A 140 -1.30 -12.74 9.39
C ALA A 140 -1.91 -12.68 10.80
N LYS A 141 -2.53 -13.77 11.28
CA LYS A 141 -3.06 -13.92 12.64
C LYS A 141 -2.01 -14.39 13.67
N ARG A 142 -0.81 -14.80 13.26
CA ARG A 142 0.25 -15.21 14.21
C ARG A 142 0.94 -13.95 14.73
N PRO A 143 0.94 -13.69 16.06
CA PRO A 143 1.69 -12.58 16.63
C PRO A 143 3.16 -12.70 16.23
N HIS A 144 3.77 -11.59 15.82
CA HIS A 144 5.21 -11.52 15.62
C HIS A 144 5.87 -11.78 16.98
N ARG A 145 6.34 -13.00 17.23
CA ARG A 145 7.14 -13.30 18.43
C ARG A 145 8.50 -12.62 18.20
N PRO A 146 8.87 -11.58 18.97
CA PRO A 146 10.19 -10.99 18.83
C PRO A 146 11.25 -12.06 19.10
N PRO A 147 12.42 -12.00 18.43
CA PRO A 147 13.48 -12.97 18.66
C PRO A 147 13.87 -12.94 20.15
N GLU A 148 13.72 -14.07 20.83
CA GLU A 148 14.32 -14.29 22.14
C GLU A 148 15.83 -14.19 21.96
N ASN A 149 16.41 -13.10 22.45
CA ASN A 149 17.86 -12.96 22.57
C ASN A 149 18.36 -14.14 23.43
N ILE A 150 19.08 -15.05 22.79
CA ILE A 150 19.85 -16.08 23.47
C ILE A 150 21.01 -15.35 24.16
N GLN A 151 21.02 -15.43 25.49
CA GLN A 151 22.10 -14.95 26.36
C GLN A 151 23.38 -15.78 26.15
#